data_AF-A0A9E3B601-F1
#
_entry.id   AF-A0A9E3B601-F1
#
_cell.length_a   1.000
_cell.length_b   1.000
_cell.length_c   1.000
_cell.angle_alpha   90.00
_cell.angle_beta   90.00
_cell.angle_gamma   90.00
#
_symmetry.space_group_name_H-M   'P 1'
#
loop_
_entity.id
_entity.type
_entity.pdbx_description
1 polymer ?
#
loop_
_entity_poly.entity_id
_entity_poly.type
_entity_poly.pdbx_seq_one_letter_code
_entity_poly.pdbx_strand_id
1 'polypeptide(L)'
;MRRCINRLFYFSCTICILMTVLLVLPLQVHAQVISGDQATSYSILGPPTVSASFIDQVLAANNSPATGNGQAIYNDGVKYGIDPVFALAFFMHESSFGTAGIAQLTLSPGNLRCIPSADCLSGYAAFPSWSAGFDAWYQLIRSLYVDTWGLTTVDQVIPRYAPPSDNNDDSAYISTVENAIDAWRSNQIATLGPPPQVNNEPATTSDTPQEGPSPSISYSADGYNIVGKPTIDAAFIDKILTRYHSPAAGKGKALYDAGLKAHIDPIYALAFFMHDSIFGTVGMARVTHSVGNLPAPGSANCSCKDFHGYRQYDSWEAGFSDWYEFIQQRYISLNVTTIGQIVPDYSVSKDPTIIKSFIRTIESRIDVWRNQYTHTTQEGGTSLSLSSLLG
;
A
#
# COMPACT_ATOMS: atom_id res chain seq x y z
N MET A 1 -36.46 82.28 10.61
CA MET A 1 -37.03 83.21 11.60
C MET A 1 -38.45 82.74 11.91
N ARG A 2 -38.70 82.22 13.13
CA ARG A 2 -40.02 82.02 13.82
C ARG A 2 -41.05 81.08 13.15
N ARG A 3 -41.87 80.26 13.83
CA ARG A 3 -42.13 79.82 15.22
C ARG A 3 -43.13 78.63 15.03
N CYS A 4 -42.95 77.44 15.60
CA CYS A 4 -43.16 77.01 17.00
C CYS A 4 -44.65 76.93 17.42
N ILE A 5 -44.96 75.88 18.25
CA ILE A 5 -46.00 75.80 19.33
C ILE A 5 -47.37 75.21 18.92
N ASN A 6 -48.05 74.26 19.60
CA ASN A 6 -47.93 73.55 20.90
C ASN A 6 -48.95 72.35 20.88
N ARG A 7 -48.68 71.17 21.50
CA ARG A 7 -49.01 70.73 22.89
C ARG A 7 -50.52 70.78 23.24
N LEU A 8 -51.18 69.82 23.91
CA LEU A 8 -50.94 69.13 25.20
C LEU A 8 -52.15 68.17 25.46
N PHE A 9 -52.03 66.93 25.97
CA PHE A 9 -52.35 66.46 27.36
C PHE A 9 -52.44 64.89 27.30
N TYR A 10 -51.62 64.02 27.92
CA TYR A 10 -51.37 63.62 29.33
C TYR A 10 -52.52 62.90 30.09
N PHE A 11 -52.30 61.61 30.43
CA PHE A 11 -52.63 60.83 31.66
C PHE A 11 -52.48 59.31 31.34
N SER A 12 -51.45 58.53 31.70
CA SER A 12 -50.86 58.09 33.00
C SER A 12 -51.66 57.01 33.77
N CYS A 13 -51.17 55.75 33.78
CA CYS A 13 -50.99 54.80 34.92
C CYS A 13 -50.84 53.31 34.45
N THR A 14 -49.62 52.75 34.39
CA THR A 14 -49.03 51.68 35.26
C THR A 14 -49.64 50.26 35.19
N ILE A 15 -48.94 49.11 35.19
CA ILE A 15 -47.54 48.59 35.20
C ILE A 15 -47.67 47.05 34.99
N CYS A 16 -46.70 46.40 34.31
CA CYS A 16 -46.23 44.98 34.36
C CYS A 16 -45.82 44.47 32.97
N ILE A 17 -44.60 44.75 32.47
CA ILE A 17 -43.39 43.90 32.51
C ILE A 17 -43.61 42.43 32.09
N LEU A 18 -43.29 42.06 30.83
CA LEU A 18 -42.20 41.12 30.48
C LEU A 18 -42.10 40.94 28.95
N MET A 19 -40.86 40.81 28.46
CA MET A 19 -40.45 40.26 27.15
C MET A 19 -40.59 41.13 25.90
N THR A 20 -39.59 42.00 25.76
CA THR A 20 -38.85 42.27 24.52
C THR A 20 -38.70 41.04 23.61
N VAL A 21 -38.97 41.19 22.31
CA VAL A 21 -37.96 41.21 21.23
C VAL A 21 -38.69 41.30 19.87
N LEU A 22 -38.34 42.34 19.12
CA LEU A 22 -38.70 42.54 17.72
C LEU A 22 -38.20 41.37 16.85
N LEU A 23 -39.08 40.80 16.04
CA LEU A 23 -38.73 39.95 14.90
C LEU A 23 -38.55 40.85 13.67
N VAL A 24 -37.37 41.42 13.51
CA VAL A 24 -36.89 41.93 12.21
C VAL A 24 -36.18 40.74 11.55
N LEU A 25 -36.78 40.19 10.50
CA LEU A 25 -36.13 39.21 9.64
C LEU A 25 -35.11 39.92 8.75
N PRO A 26 -33.79 39.65 8.87
CA PRO A 26 -32.90 39.89 7.75
C PRO A 26 -33.14 38.80 6.69
N LEU A 27 -33.31 39.21 5.43
CA LEU A 27 -33.12 38.32 4.29
C LEU A 27 -31.68 37.79 4.35
N GLN A 28 -31.51 36.55 4.83
CA GLN A 28 -30.27 35.82 4.63
C GLN A 28 -30.29 35.22 3.24
N VAL A 29 -29.55 35.86 2.34
CA VAL A 29 -29.03 35.21 1.13
C VAL A 29 -28.22 34.01 1.62
N HIS A 30 -28.81 32.82 1.53
CA HIS A 30 -28.07 31.59 1.70
C HIS A 30 -27.19 31.44 0.46
N ALA A 31 -25.99 32.02 0.50
CA ALA A 31 -24.90 31.48 -0.28
C ALA A 31 -24.77 30.02 0.19
N GLN A 32 -25.14 29.07 -0.67
CA GLN A 32 -24.74 27.71 -0.44
C GLN A 32 -23.22 27.71 -0.43
N VAL A 33 -22.65 27.55 0.76
CA VAL A 33 -21.28 27.12 0.93
C VAL A 33 -21.23 25.72 0.33
N ILE A 34 -20.87 25.65 -0.95
CA ILE A 34 -20.33 24.42 -1.51
C ILE A 34 -19.07 24.18 -0.68
N SER A 35 -19.07 23.12 0.12
CA SER A 35 -17.92 22.69 0.90
C SER A 35 -16.75 22.38 -0.05
N GLY A 36 -15.97 23.41 -0.37
CA GLY A 36 -14.76 23.34 -1.18
C GLY A 36 -13.54 23.02 -0.32
N ASP A 37 -13.61 21.93 0.46
CA ASP A 37 -12.56 21.56 1.44
C ASP A 37 -11.95 20.17 1.15
N GLN A 38 -11.79 19.82 -0.13
CA GLN A 38 -11.12 18.57 -0.53
C GLN A 38 -9.89 18.82 -1.43
N ALA A 39 -9.78 19.98 -2.09
CA ALA A 39 -8.65 20.29 -2.98
C ALA A 39 -7.39 20.78 -2.25
N THR A 40 -7.45 21.03 -0.93
CA THR A 40 -6.34 21.58 -0.13
C THR A 40 -5.63 20.55 0.75
N SER A 41 -6.20 19.35 1.00
CA SER A 41 -5.63 18.37 1.95
C SER A 41 -4.44 17.58 1.39
N TYR A 42 -4.37 17.39 0.07
CA TYR A 42 -3.36 16.58 -0.60
C TYR A 42 -2.44 17.38 -1.52
N SER A 43 -2.17 18.64 -1.16
CA SER A 43 -1.05 19.38 -1.75
C SER A 43 0.26 18.66 -1.45
N ILE A 44 1.03 18.35 -2.50
CA ILE A 44 2.36 17.73 -2.37
C ILE A 44 3.39 18.75 -1.85
N LEU A 45 3.12 20.03 -2.03
CA LEU A 45 3.95 21.13 -1.54
C LEU A 45 3.66 21.39 -0.06
N GLY A 46 4.74 21.56 0.71
CA GLY A 46 4.65 21.87 2.12
C GLY A 46 5.88 21.40 2.91
N PRO A 47 5.98 21.76 4.20
CA PRO A 47 6.98 21.18 5.07
C PRO A 47 6.70 19.68 5.29
N PRO A 48 7.72 18.89 5.69
CA PRO A 48 7.50 17.50 6.07
C PRO A 48 6.45 17.32 7.16
N THR A 49 5.49 16.42 6.94
CA THR A 49 4.46 16.06 7.93
C THR A 49 4.79 14.79 8.72
N VAL A 50 5.84 14.07 8.31
CA VAL A 50 6.39 12.89 9.00
C VAL A 50 7.89 13.06 9.26
N SER A 51 8.40 12.46 10.32
CA SER A 51 9.84 12.50 10.63
C SER A 51 10.64 11.51 9.78
N ALA A 52 11.95 11.76 9.62
CA ALA A 52 12.87 10.81 9.02
C ALA A 52 12.84 9.42 9.69
N SER A 53 12.76 9.39 11.02
CA SER A 53 12.67 8.13 11.78
C SER A 53 11.34 7.41 11.54
N PHE A 54 10.25 8.13 11.33
CA PHE A 54 8.96 7.54 10.98
C PHE A 54 8.99 6.94 9.57
N ILE A 55 9.55 7.66 8.59
CA ILE A 55 9.75 7.13 7.23
C ILE A 55 10.53 5.82 7.29
N ASP A 56 11.62 5.79 8.06
CA ASP A 56 12.43 4.58 8.20
C ASP A 56 11.67 3.43 8.88
N GLN A 57 10.83 3.73 9.87
CA GLN A 57 9.95 2.74 10.47
C GLN A 57 8.92 2.18 9.48
N VAL A 58 8.34 3.01 8.61
CA VAL A 58 7.42 2.55 7.55
C VAL A 58 8.15 1.64 6.58
N LEU A 59 9.34 2.02 6.13
CA LEU A 59 10.17 1.21 5.22
C LEU A 59 10.56 -0.12 5.85
N ALA A 60 11.01 -0.11 7.11
CA ALA A 60 11.37 -1.30 7.87
C ALA A 60 10.15 -2.22 8.09
N ALA A 61 9.00 -1.65 8.49
CA ALA A 61 7.77 -2.40 8.74
C ALA A 61 7.20 -3.06 7.46
N ASN A 62 7.55 -2.53 6.29
CA ASN A 62 7.19 -3.07 4.99
C ASN A 62 8.37 -3.77 4.29
N ASN A 63 9.44 -4.11 5.03
CA ASN A 63 10.55 -4.93 4.55
C ASN A 63 11.26 -4.36 3.30
N SER A 64 11.23 -3.03 3.17
CA SER A 64 11.78 -2.32 2.02
C SER A 64 13.31 -2.45 1.96
N PRO A 65 13.89 -2.73 0.78
CA PRO A 65 15.33 -2.60 0.57
C PRO A 65 15.85 -1.15 0.70
N ALA A 66 14.96 -0.15 0.78
CA ALA A 66 15.31 1.23 1.06
C ALA A 66 15.38 1.55 2.57
N THR A 67 15.17 0.57 3.46
CA THR A 67 15.36 0.77 4.91
C THR A 67 16.74 1.35 5.21
N GLY A 68 16.81 2.33 6.12
CA GLY A 68 17.99 3.15 6.41
C GLY A 68 18.05 4.45 5.61
N ASN A 69 17.21 4.63 4.57
CA ASN A 69 17.21 5.85 3.75
C ASN A 69 16.23 6.92 4.26
N GLY A 70 15.52 6.71 5.40
CA GLY A 70 14.51 7.65 5.88
C GLY A 70 15.00 9.10 6.03
N GLN A 71 16.26 9.29 6.45
CA GLN A 71 16.86 10.63 6.54
C GLN A 71 17.14 11.26 5.18
N ALA A 72 17.60 10.48 4.20
CA ALA A 72 17.84 10.97 2.84
C ALA A 72 16.53 11.41 2.18
N ILE A 73 15.49 10.57 2.27
CA ILE A 73 14.15 10.85 1.75
C ILE A 73 13.56 12.11 2.38
N TYR A 74 13.73 12.28 3.70
CA TYR A 74 13.30 13.49 4.41
C TYR A 74 14.05 14.73 3.91
N ASN A 75 15.38 14.64 3.80
CA ASN A 75 16.23 15.75 3.37
C ASN A 75 15.89 16.19 1.94
N ASP A 76 15.61 15.26 1.03
CA ASP A 76 15.20 15.57 -0.33
C ASP A 76 13.84 16.28 -0.34
N GLY A 77 12.87 15.82 0.45
CA GLY A 77 11.59 16.54 0.55
C GLY A 77 11.77 17.98 1.05
N VAL A 78 12.62 18.21 2.04
CA VAL A 78 12.99 19.58 2.48
C VAL A 78 13.66 20.37 1.35
N LYS A 79 14.63 19.76 0.66
CA LYS A 79 15.39 20.39 -0.44
C LYS A 79 14.48 20.85 -1.59
N TYR A 80 13.47 20.06 -1.94
CA TYR A 80 12.56 20.35 -3.05
C TYR A 80 11.24 21.03 -2.61
N GLY A 81 11.02 21.22 -1.30
CA GLY A 81 9.78 21.79 -0.77
C GLY A 81 8.55 20.90 -0.97
N ILE A 82 8.76 19.59 -0.96
CA ILE A 82 7.75 18.55 -1.13
C ILE A 82 7.67 17.76 0.16
N ASP A 83 6.47 17.56 0.70
CA ASP A 83 6.28 16.78 1.91
C ASP A 83 6.67 15.30 1.66
N PRO A 84 7.63 14.72 2.42
CA PRO A 84 8.16 13.38 2.14
C PRO A 84 7.15 12.25 2.20
N VAL A 85 6.01 12.45 2.86
CA VAL A 85 4.93 11.45 2.92
C VAL A 85 4.43 11.09 1.53
N PHE A 86 4.46 12.02 0.56
CA PHE A 86 4.02 11.76 -0.82
C PHE A 86 5.01 10.89 -1.58
N ALA A 87 6.32 11.13 -1.45
CA ALA A 87 7.33 10.26 -2.06
C ALA A 87 7.21 8.82 -1.53
N LEU A 88 6.97 8.68 -0.23
CA LEU A 88 6.74 7.39 0.40
C LEU A 88 5.46 6.70 -0.11
N ALA A 89 4.38 7.46 -0.33
CA ALA A 89 3.10 6.94 -0.81
C ALA A 89 3.18 6.49 -2.28
N PHE A 90 3.86 7.26 -3.12
CA PHE A 90 4.17 6.85 -4.48
C PHE A 90 5.04 5.59 -4.48
N PHE A 91 6.08 5.53 -3.64
CA PHE A 91 6.95 4.35 -3.57
C PHE A 91 6.21 3.07 -3.13
N MET A 92 5.29 3.21 -2.17
CA MET A 92 4.36 2.14 -1.80
C MET A 92 3.56 1.67 -3.01
N HIS A 93 2.89 2.60 -3.71
CA HIS A 93 2.02 2.26 -4.84
C HIS A 93 2.80 1.75 -6.06
N GLU A 94 4.02 2.22 -6.30
CA GLU A 94 4.73 1.92 -7.54
C GLU A 94 5.46 0.57 -7.50
N SER A 95 5.84 0.12 -6.30
CA SER A 95 6.72 -1.04 -6.18
C SER A 95 6.64 -1.77 -4.85
N SER A 96 5.60 -1.55 -4.06
CA SER A 96 5.48 -2.12 -2.72
C SER A 96 6.72 -1.79 -1.87
N PHE A 97 7.13 -0.52 -1.89
CA PHE A 97 8.37 -0.05 -1.29
C PHE A 97 9.64 -0.73 -1.85
N GLY A 98 9.70 -0.94 -3.16
CA GLY A 98 10.88 -1.48 -3.84
C GLY A 98 11.04 -2.99 -3.72
N THR A 99 10.04 -3.69 -3.19
CA THR A 99 10.02 -5.16 -3.07
C THR A 99 9.43 -5.84 -4.30
N ALA A 100 8.80 -5.09 -5.20
CA ALA A 100 8.13 -5.60 -6.39
C ALA A 100 8.56 -4.89 -7.68
N GLY A 101 8.40 -5.58 -8.81
CA GLY A 101 8.56 -5.01 -10.15
C GLY A 101 9.99 -4.59 -10.50
N ILE A 102 10.11 -3.73 -11.53
CA ILE A 102 11.38 -3.30 -12.10
C ILE A 102 12.22 -2.46 -11.11
N ALA A 103 11.58 -1.86 -10.11
CA ALA A 103 12.22 -1.08 -9.05
C ALA A 103 13.28 -1.88 -8.27
N GLN A 104 13.16 -3.21 -8.17
CA GLN A 104 14.19 -4.06 -7.57
C GLN A 104 15.54 -3.99 -8.31
N LEU A 105 15.50 -3.69 -9.61
CA LEU A 105 16.68 -3.59 -10.47
C LEU A 105 17.09 -2.13 -10.70
N THR A 106 16.10 -1.25 -10.90
CA THR A 106 16.35 0.15 -11.24
C THR A 106 16.59 1.05 -10.04
N LEU A 107 16.22 0.62 -8.83
CA LEU A 107 16.24 1.45 -7.63
C LEU A 107 15.48 2.79 -7.82
N SER A 108 14.46 2.78 -8.70
CA SER A 108 13.63 3.94 -9.01
C SER A 108 12.31 3.87 -8.23
N PRO A 109 12.11 4.74 -7.21
CA PRO A 109 10.97 4.63 -6.32
C PRO A 109 9.63 4.90 -7.02
N GLY A 110 9.63 5.59 -8.16
CA GLY A 110 8.42 5.85 -8.93
C GLY A 110 8.40 5.22 -10.32
N ASN A 111 9.27 4.24 -10.60
CA ASN A 111 9.42 3.67 -11.94
C ASN A 111 9.54 4.77 -13.02
N LEU A 112 10.43 5.74 -12.81
CA LEU A 112 10.63 6.86 -13.74
C LEU A 112 10.96 6.32 -15.13
N ARG A 113 10.38 6.93 -16.18
CA ARG A 113 10.80 6.66 -17.56
C ARG A 113 12.23 7.13 -17.78
N CYS A 114 12.90 6.60 -18.79
CA CYS A 114 14.31 6.91 -19.06
C CYS A 114 14.55 8.42 -19.17
N ILE A 115 15.55 8.90 -18.43
CA ILE A 115 16.00 10.29 -18.41
C ILE A 115 17.47 10.36 -18.82
N PRO A 116 17.94 11.47 -19.41
CA PRO A 116 19.31 11.56 -19.93
C PRO A 116 20.43 11.36 -18.88
N SER A 117 20.13 11.59 -17.60
CA SER A 117 21.09 11.54 -16.49
C SER A 117 21.13 10.20 -15.76
N ALA A 118 20.44 9.17 -16.26
CA ALA A 118 20.37 7.86 -15.63
C ALA A 118 20.46 6.75 -16.69
N ASP A 119 20.94 5.58 -16.27
CA ASP A 119 20.91 4.40 -17.13
C ASP A 119 19.47 4.03 -17.48
N CYS A 120 19.24 3.48 -18.67
CA CYS A 120 17.90 3.11 -19.14
C CYS A 120 17.79 1.59 -19.19
N LEU A 121 17.09 1.00 -18.22
CA LEU A 121 16.82 -0.43 -18.15
C LEU A 121 15.35 -0.70 -18.46
N SER A 122 15.09 -1.40 -19.56
CA SER A 122 13.73 -1.80 -19.96
C SER A 122 12.72 -0.64 -20.05
N GLY A 123 13.17 0.55 -20.46
CA GLY A 123 12.33 1.74 -20.56
C GLY A 123 12.18 2.55 -19.26
N TYR A 124 12.91 2.17 -18.22
CA TYR A 124 12.90 2.83 -16.91
C TYR A 124 14.30 3.36 -16.55
N ALA A 125 14.34 4.51 -15.88
CA ALA A 125 15.56 5.07 -15.34
C ALA A 125 16.08 4.21 -14.18
N ALA A 126 17.36 3.82 -14.24
CA ALA A 126 18.06 3.04 -13.24
C ALA A 126 19.10 3.89 -12.49
N PHE A 127 19.18 3.70 -11.18
CA PHE A 127 19.96 4.50 -10.26
C PHE A 127 20.92 3.64 -9.45
N PRO A 128 22.07 4.19 -9.04
CA PRO A 128 23.08 3.45 -8.28
C PRO A 128 22.68 3.18 -6.82
N SER A 129 21.65 3.86 -6.30
CA SER A 129 21.14 3.66 -4.94
C SER A 129 19.69 4.15 -4.82
N TRP A 130 18.97 3.70 -3.78
CA TRP A 130 17.64 4.21 -3.46
C TRP A 130 17.63 5.71 -3.21
N SER A 131 18.61 6.23 -2.47
CA SER A 131 18.77 7.69 -2.25
C SER A 131 18.87 8.46 -3.57
N ALA A 132 19.64 7.98 -4.55
CA ALA A 132 19.74 8.63 -5.86
C ALA A 132 18.42 8.57 -6.65
N GLY A 133 17.69 7.45 -6.54
CA GLY A 133 16.35 7.33 -7.14
C GLY A 133 15.32 8.27 -6.51
N PHE A 134 15.36 8.47 -5.19
CA PHE A 134 14.49 9.42 -4.50
C PHE A 134 14.81 10.87 -4.88
N ASP A 135 16.08 11.28 -4.90
CA ASP A 135 16.48 12.62 -5.35
C ASP A 135 15.96 12.90 -6.77
N ALA A 136 16.10 11.94 -7.69
CA ALA A 136 15.58 12.04 -9.04
C ALA A 136 14.04 12.11 -9.10
N TRP A 137 13.34 11.34 -8.26
CA TRP A 137 11.88 11.41 -8.16
C TRP A 137 11.42 12.79 -7.69
N TYR A 138 12.00 13.32 -6.61
CA TYR A 138 11.65 14.66 -6.12
C TYR A 138 11.99 15.73 -7.15
N GLN A 139 13.14 15.62 -7.83
CA GLN A 139 13.51 16.55 -8.89
C GLN A 139 12.50 16.55 -10.03
N LEU A 140 12.02 15.37 -10.47
CA LEU A 140 10.99 15.25 -11.49
C LEU A 140 9.68 15.91 -11.05
N ILE A 141 9.20 15.57 -9.85
CA ILE A 141 7.95 16.13 -9.32
C ILE A 141 8.06 17.65 -9.20
N ARG A 142 9.19 18.16 -8.69
CA ARG A 142 9.38 19.59 -8.55
C ARG A 142 9.46 20.31 -9.89
N SER A 143 10.39 19.91 -10.75
CA SER A 143 10.70 20.66 -11.96
C SER A 143 9.63 20.54 -13.04
N LEU A 144 9.08 19.34 -13.24
CA LEU A 144 8.12 19.08 -14.31
C LEU A 144 6.69 19.29 -13.82
N TYR A 145 6.28 18.57 -12.78
CA TYR A 145 4.88 18.57 -12.36
C TYR A 145 4.50 19.89 -11.71
N VAL A 146 5.28 20.37 -10.75
CA VAL A 146 4.99 21.63 -10.06
C VAL A 146 5.38 22.84 -10.91
N ASP A 147 6.67 22.98 -11.25
CA ASP A 147 7.16 24.24 -11.82
C ASP A 147 6.74 24.43 -13.29
N THR A 148 6.71 23.34 -14.08
CA THR A 148 6.37 23.43 -15.51
C THR A 148 4.87 23.27 -15.77
N TRP A 149 4.20 22.32 -15.11
CA TRP A 149 2.78 22.03 -15.35
C TRP A 149 1.82 22.66 -14.34
N GLY A 150 2.32 23.21 -13.23
CA GLY A 150 1.49 23.83 -12.20
C GLY A 150 0.64 22.84 -11.41
N LEU A 151 1.01 21.56 -11.40
CA LEU A 151 0.29 20.48 -10.71
C LEU A 151 0.85 20.36 -9.30
N THR A 152 0.05 20.69 -8.30
CA THR A 152 0.51 20.79 -6.90
C THR A 152 -0.19 19.82 -5.97
N THR A 153 -1.19 19.08 -6.45
CA THR A 153 -1.98 18.15 -5.65
C THR A 153 -1.97 16.74 -6.25
N VAL A 154 -2.24 15.72 -5.44
CA VAL A 154 -2.23 14.31 -5.87
C VAL A 154 -3.20 14.03 -7.02
N ASP A 155 -4.42 14.56 -6.95
CA ASP A 155 -5.45 14.45 -7.98
C ASP A 155 -5.07 15.11 -9.32
N GLN A 156 -4.17 16.09 -9.30
CA GLN A 156 -3.60 16.71 -10.49
C GLN A 156 -2.40 15.92 -11.05
N VAL A 157 -1.53 15.44 -10.17
CA VAL A 157 -0.29 14.76 -10.53
C VAL A 157 -0.55 13.36 -11.08
N ILE A 158 -1.34 12.53 -10.38
CA ILE A 158 -1.50 11.11 -10.70
C ILE A 158 -2.03 10.86 -12.11
N PRO A 159 -3.08 11.55 -12.61
CA PRO A 159 -3.58 11.31 -13.96
C PRO A 159 -2.56 11.64 -15.07
N ARG A 160 -1.51 12.42 -14.76
CA ARG A 160 -0.37 12.66 -15.66
C ARG A 160 0.77 11.68 -15.45
N TYR A 161 0.99 11.26 -14.20
CA TYR A 161 2.03 10.32 -13.81
C TYR A 161 1.76 8.91 -14.31
N ALA A 162 0.53 8.44 -14.13
CA ALA A 162 0.05 7.11 -14.49
C ALA A 162 -1.30 7.25 -15.23
N PRO A 163 -1.28 7.68 -16.51
CA PRO A 163 -2.51 8.00 -17.23
C PRO A 163 -3.36 6.75 -17.50
N PRO A 164 -4.70 6.87 -17.55
CA PRO A 164 -5.59 5.77 -17.90
C PRO A 164 -5.34 5.17 -19.30
N SER A 165 -4.72 5.92 -20.22
CA SER A 165 -4.33 5.42 -21.54
C SER A 165 -3.37 4.23 -21.48
N ASP A 166 -2.64 4.10 -20.37
CA ASP A 166 -1.70 3.01 -20.11
C ASP A 166 -2.37 1.89 -19.26
N ASN A 167 -3.71 1.86 -19.24
CA ASN A 167 -4.55 0.96 -18.43
C ASN A 167 -4.37 1.13 -16.92
N ASN A 168 -4.07 2.35 -16.46
CA ASN A 168 -4.09 2.66 -15.03
C ASN A 168 -5.51 3.05 -14.56
N ASP A 169 -5.84 2.70 -13.32
CA ASP A 169 -6.99 3.25 -12.61
C ASP A 169 -6.49 4.41 -11.73
N ASP A 170 -6.58 5.62 -12.26
CA ASP A 170 -6.13 6.83 -11.59
C ASP A 170 -6.94 7.12 -10.32
N SER A 171 -8.24 6.81 -10.32
CA SER A 171 -9.11 6.95 -9.14
C SER A 171 -8.67 6.03 -7.99
N ALA A 172 -8.34 4.78 -8.29
CA ALA A 172 -7.85 3.82 -7.30
C ALA A 172 -6.44 4.16 -6.82
N TYR A 173 -5.59 4.68 -7.69
CA TYR A 173 -4.26 5.18 -7.31
C TYR A 173 -4.40 6.37 -6.36
N ILE A 174 -5.17 7.41 -6.72
CA ILE A 174 -5.42 8.58 -5.85
C ILE A 174 -5.90 8.12 -4.48
N SER A 175 -6.94 7.29 -4.42
CA SER A 175 -7.47 6.75 -3.15
C SER A 175 -6.40 5.99 -2.34
N THR A 176 -5.59 5.16 -2.98
CA THR A 176 -4.53 4.38 -2.30
C THR A 176 -3.48 5.29 -1.68
N VAL A 177 -3.06 6.33 -2.40
CA VAL A 177 -2.07 7.32 -1.95
C VAL A 177 -2.65 8.16 -0.80
N GLU A 178 -3.85 8.68 -0.97
CA GLU A 178 -4.54 9.51 0.02
C GLU A 178 -4.73 8.76 1.35
N ASN A 179 -5.21 7.51 1.30
CA ASN A 179 -5.39 6.67 2.49
C ASN A 179 -4.06 6.40 3.22
N ALA A 180 -2.97 6.18 2.49
CA ALA A 180 -1.66 5.97 3.10
C ALA A 180 -1.12 7.26 3.77
N ILE A 181 -1.31 8.39 3.11
CA ILE A 181 -0.92 9.71 3.64
C ILE A 181 -1.66 10.01 4.94
N ASP A 182 -2.98 9.82 4.97
CA ASP A 182 -3.81 10.08 6.16
C ASP A 182 -3.39 9.20 7.35
N ALA A 183 -3.13 7.91 7.09
CA ALA A 183 -2.64 6.99 8.10
C ALA A 183 -1.28 7.45 8.67
N TRP A 184 -0.33 7.78 7.79
CA TRP A 184 1.03 8.16 8.20
C TRP A 184 1.10 9.51 8.88
N ARG A 185 0.31 10.50 8.44
CA ARG A 185 0.16 11.79 9.14
C ARG A 185 -0.44 11.63 10.54
N SER A 186 -1.25 10.59 10.74
CA SER A 186 -1.78 10.18 12.04
C SER A 186 -0.80 9.32 12.85
N ASN A 187 0.47 9.22 12.42
CA ASN A 187 1.50 8.33 12.98
C ASN A 187 1.11 6.85 13.01
N GLN A 188 0.14 6.46 12.20
CA GLN A 188 -0.20 5.05 12.04
C GLN A 188 0.74 4.50 11.00
N ILE A 189 1.78 3.80 11.44
CA ILE A 189 2.53 2.91 10.56
C ILE A 189 1.55 1.81 10.22
N ALA A 190 0.82 2.00 9.13
CA ALA A 190 0.04 0.95 8.56
C ALA A 190 1.03 -0.15 8.11
N THR A 191 1.39 -1.06 9.00
CA THR A 191 1.10 -2.45 8.68
C THR A 191 -0.43 -2.58 8.78
N LEU A 192 -1.02 -3.69 8.34
CA LEU A 192 -2.21 -4.13 9.05
C LEU A 192 -1.84 -4.54 10.52
N GLY A 193 -1.32 -3.58 11.32
CA GLY A 193 -0.92 -3.49 12.76
C GLY A 193 0.41 -4.14 13.28
N PRO A 194 1.08 -3.56 14.32
CA PRO A 194 1.71 -4.32 15.44
C PRO A 194 1.38 -3.73 16.85
N PRO A 195 1.74 -4.30 18.05
CA PRO A 195 2.10 -5.67 18.51
C PRO A 195 1.37 -6.12 19.83
N PRO A 196 1.81 -7.20 20.53
CA PRO A 196 2.22 -7.02 21.93
C PRO A 196 3.72 -7.29 22.12
N GLN A 197 4.34 -6.43 22.92
CA GLN A 197 5.71 -6.53 23.39
C GLN A 197 5.93 -7.84 24.16
N VAL A 198 6.97 -8.60 23.81
CA VAL A 198 7.54 -9.62 24.69
C VAL A 198 8.77 -9.03 25.35
N ASN A 199 8.77 -9.11 26.68
CA ASN A 199 9.66 -8.41 27.59
C ASN A 199 11.15 -8.64 27.31
N ASN A 200 11.91 -7.58 27.61
CA ASN A 200 13.36 -7.51 27.63
C ASN A 200 14.01 -8.64 28.45
N GLU A 201 15.00 -9.32 27.85
CA GLU A 201 16.18 -9.83 28.56
C GLU A 201 17.41 -9.70 27.64
N PRO A 202 18.57 -9.23 28.13
CA PRO A 202 19.66 -8.80 27.27
C PRO A 202 20.56 -9.96 26.85
N ALA A 203 20.68 -10.20 25.55
CA ALA A 203 21.76 -11.01 25.00
C ALA A 203 22.96 -10.12 24.67
N THR A 204 23.90 -10.04 25.60
CA THR A 204 25.30 -9.72 25.32
C THR A 204 25.86 -10.66 24.26
N THR A 205 26.39 -10.13 23.16
CA THR A 205 27.81 -10.29 22.77
C THR A 205 28.10 -9.56 21.46
N SER A 206 29.19 -8.81 21.50
CA SER A 206 29.89 -8.20 20.37
C SER A 206 30.38 -9.27 19.39
N ASP A 207 30.32 -9.01 18.08
CA ASP A 207 31.51 -9.06 17.23
C ASP A 207 31.29 -8.50 15.82
N THR A 208 32.40 -8.00 15.28
CA THR A 208 32.67 -7.09 14.16
C THR A 208 32.37 -7.66 12.76
N PRO A 209 32.11 -6.83 11.71
CA PRO A 209 31.84 -7.32 10.36
C PRO A 209 33.11 -7.82 9.67
N GLN A 210 33.07 -9.04 9.12
CA GLN A 210 34.10 -9.55 8.21
C GLN A 210 33.47 -9.88 6.86
N GLU A 211 33.84 -9.10 5.83
CA GLU A 211 33.62 -9.42 4.42
C GLU A 211 34.44 -10.68 4.06
N GLY A 212 33.72 -11.71 3.60
CA GLY A 212 34.29 -12.90 2.99
C GLY A 212 33.24 -13.51 2.05
N PRO A 213 33.66 -14.24 0.99
CA PRO A 213 32.75 -14.78 0.00
C PRO A 213 31.77 -15.76 0.67
N SER A 214 30.47 -15.46 0.52
CA SER A 214 29.38 -16.12 1.25
C SER A 214 29.29 -17.61 0.87
N PRO A 215 29.37 -18.54 1.84
CA PRO A 215 29.06 -19.94 1.58
C PRO A 215 27.59 -20.08 1.21
N SER A 216 27.26 -21.03 0.32
CA SER A 216 25.88 -21.33 -0.08
C SER A 216 24.97 -21.47 1.15
N ILE A 217 24.15 -20.45 1.42
CA ILE A 217 23.23 -20.45 2.56
C ILE A 217 22.12 -21.44 2.23
N SER A 218 22.14 -22.60 2.90
CA SER A 218 21.03 -23.53 2.91
C SER A 218 19.97 -22.99 3.86
N TYR A 219 18.80 -22.63 3.35
CA TYR A 219 17.66 -22.22 4.17
C TYR A 219 16.94 -23.48 4.68
N SER A 220 16.79 -23.60 6.00
CA SER A 220 16.14 -24.75 6.63
C SER A 220 14.62 -24.68 6.50
N ALA A 221 13.96 -25.84 6.62
CA ALA A 221 12.51 -25.88 6.79
C ALA A 221 12.09 -25.02 8.00
N ASP A 222 11.03 -24.25 7.83
CA ASP A 222 10.41 -23.40 8.85
C ASP A 222 9.02 -23.94 9.24
N GLY A 223 8.33 -23.23 10.15
CA GLY A 223 6.98 -23.61 10.60
C GLY A 223 5.87 -23.38 9.57
N TYR A 224 6.20 -22.85 8.39
CA TYR A 224 5.23 -22.36 7.41
C TYR A 224 5.09 -23.33 6.26
N ASN A 225 4.53 -24.51 6.55
CA ASN A 225 4.25 -25.53 5.55
C ASN A 225 3.06 -25.11 4.67
N ILE A 226 3.29 -25.04 3.36
CA ILE A 226 2.31 -24.62 2.37
C ILE A 226 1.25 -25.71 2.09
N VAL A 227 1.60 -26.98 2.34
CA VAL A 227 0.75 -28.14 2.08
C VAL A 227 -0.20 -28.35 3.26
N GLY A 228 -1.49 -28.39 2.98
CA GLY A 228 -2.48 -28.62 4.03
C GLY A 228 -3.88 -28.20 3.67
N LYS A 229 -4.77 -28.24 4.68
CA LYS A 229 -6.12 -27.72 4.56
C LYS A 229 -6.09 -26.19 4.58
N PRO A 230 -7.02 -25.51 3.90
CA PRO A 230 -7.14 -24.06 3.98
C PRO A 230 -7.29 -23.56 5.42
N THR A 231 -6.58 -22.50 5.77
CA THR A 231 -6.70 -21.82 7.07
C THR A 231 -7.54 -20.54 7.02
N ILE A 232 -8.00 -20.16 5.84
CA ILE A 232 -8.95 -19.06 5.56
C ILE A 232 -9.98 -19.55 4.54
N ASP A 233 -11.08 -18.83 4.35
CA ASP A 233 -12.10 -19.13 3.34
C ASP A 233 -12.06 -18.16 2.13
N ALA A 234 -12.85 -18.48 1.10
CA ALA A 234 -12.98 -17.67 -0.11
C ALA A 234 -13.49 -16.25 0.16
N ALA A 235 -14.38 -16.07 1.15
CA ALA A 235 -14.96 -14.76 1.47
C ALA A 235 -13.92 -13.85 2.12
N PHE A 236 -13.07 -14.41 2.98
CA PHE A 236 -11.94 -13.68 3.58
C PHE A 236 -10.94 -13.24 2.51
N ILE A 237 -10.58 -14.13 1.58
CA ILE A 237 -9.73 -13.79 0.44
C ILE A 237 -10.33 -12.62 -0.34
N ASP A 238 -11.61 -12.70 -0.68
CA ASP A 238 -12.28 -11.67 -1.48
C ASP A 238 -12.38 -10.33 -0.75
N LYS A 239 -12.59 -10.37 0.58
CA LYS A 239 -12.54 -9.19 1.44
C LYS A 239 -11.18 -8.51 1.39
N ILE A 240 -10.09 -9.28 1.42
CA ILE A 240 -8.74 -8.74 1.27
C ILE A 240 -8.56 -8.14 -0.12
N LEU A 241 -8.87 -8.88 -1.19
CA LEU A 241 -8.73 -8.39 -2.56
C LEU A 241 -9.52 -7.10 -2.81
N THR A 242 -10.76 -7.04 -2.31
CA THR A 242 -11.63 -5.86 -2.40
C THR A 242 -11.04 -4.67 -1.63
N ARG A 243 -10.56 -4.90 -0.40
CA ARG A 243 -9.94 -3.86 0.43
C ARG A 243 -8.76 -3.18 -0.25
N TYR A 244 -8.01 -3.95 -1.04
CA TYR A 244 -6.83 -3.47 -1.76
C TYR A 244 -7.12 -3.06 -3.20
N HIS A 245 -8.39 -2.94 -3.60
CA HIS A 245 -8.78 -2.58 -4.98
C HIS A 245 -8.13 -3.47 -6.03
N SER A 246 -7.96 -4.75 -5.70
CA SER A 246 -7.37 -5.72 -6.61
C SER A 246 -8.21 -5.82 -7.88
N PRO A 247 -7.60 -5.85 -9.09
CA PRO A 247 -8.31 -6.25 -10.31
C PRO A 247 -8.83 -7.69 -10.26
N ALA A 248 -8.42 -8.47 -9.24
CA ALA A 248 -8.97 -9.79 -8.95
C ALA A 248 -10.04 -9.80 -7.85
N ALA A 249 -10.54 -8.64 -7.40
CA ALA A 249 -11.70 -8.57 -6.51
C ALA A 249 -12.92 -9.27 -7.13
N GLY A 250 -13.68 -10.00 -6.31
CA GLY A 250 -14.74 -10.91 -6.74
C GLY A 250 -14.25 -12.32 -7.11
N LYS A 251 -12.93 -12.56 -7.19
CA LYS A 251 -12.34 -13.84 -7.60
C LYS A 251 -11.77 -14.65 -6.44
N GLY A 252 -12.04 -14.27 -5.18
CA GLY A 252 -11.53 -14.99 -4.02
C GLY A 252 -11.89 -16.48 -4.00
N LYS A 253 -13.07 -16.85 -4.53
CA LYS A 253 -13.47 -18.25 -4.70
C LYS A 253 -12.57 -19.02 -5.67
N ALA A 254 -12.16 -18.42 -6.78
CA ALA A 254 -11.32 -19.09 -7.76
C ALA A 254 -9.91 -19.37 -7.21
N LEU A 255 -9.31 -18.40 -6.49
CA LEU A 255 -8.04 -18.59 -5.78
C LEU A 255 -8.16 -19.73 -4.76
N TYR A 256 -9.24 -19.72 -3.96
CA TYR A 256 -9.52 -20.72 -2.94
C TYR A 256 -9.69 -22.14 -3.53
N ASP A 257 -10.55 -22.28 -4.54
CA ASP A 257 -10.83 -23.57 -5.19
C ASP A 257 -9.58 -24.17 -5.85
N ALA A 258 -8.73 -23.32 -6.45
CA ALA A 258 -7.47 -23.76 -7.05
C ALA A 258 -6.49 -24.28 -5.98
N GLY A 259 -6.39 -23.62 -4.82
CA GLY A 259 -5.59 -24.11 -3.69
C GLY A 259 -6.11 -25.44 -3.13
N LEU A 260 -7.44 -25.59 -3.01
CA LEU A 260 -8.07 -26.86 -2.64
C LEU A 260 -7.70 -27.99 -3.58
N LYS A 261 -7.82 -27.76 -4.90
CA LYS A 261 -7.44 -28.73 -5.93
C LYS A 261 -5.96 -29.09 -5.85
N ALA A 262 -5.12 -28.13 -5.48
CA ALA A 262 -3.68 -28.31 -5.39
C ALA A 262 -3.20 -28.84 -4.03
N HIS A 263 -4.08 -29.03 -3.04
CA HIS A 263 -3.72 -29.35 -1.66
C HIS A 263 -2.73 -28.35 -1.03
N ILE A 264 -2.88 -27.07 -1.41
CA ILE A 264 -2.08 -25.95 -0.91
C ILE A 264 -3.02 -25.01 -0.16
N ASP A 265 -2.65 -24.62 1.07
CA ASP A 265 -3.42 -23.66 1.85
C ASP A 265 -3.47 -22.29 1.12
N PRO A 266 -4.66 -21.78 0.70
CA PRO A 266 -4.77 -20.59 -0.14
C PRO A 266 -4.17 -19.31 0.46
N ILE A 267 -3.99 -19.25 1.78
CA ILE A 267 -3.37 -18.08 2.44
C ILE A 267 -1.95 -17.81 1.92
N TYR A 268 -1.23 -18.87 1.51
CA TYR A 268 0.13 -18.72 1.00
C TYR A 268 0.13 -18.08 -0.38
N ALA A 269 -0.72 -18.54 -1.30
CA ALA A 269 -0.88 -17.89 -2.61
C ALA A 269 -1.28 -16.42 -2.45
N LEU A 270 -2.20 -16.13 -1.51
CA LEU A 270 -2.58 -14.76 -1.18
C LEU A 270 -1.39 -13.93 -0.66
N ALA A 271 -0.53 -14.51 0.17
CA ALA A 271 0.65 -13.82 0.68
C ALA A 271 1.69 -13.54 -0.41
N PHE A 272 1.95 -14.50 -1.30
CA PHE A 272 2.79 -14.27 -2.49
C PHE A 272 2.18 -13.22 -3.40
N PHE A 273 0.86 -13.25 -3.60
CA PHE A 273 0.17 -12.26 -4.42
C PHE A 273 0.31 -10.84 -3.86
N MET A 274 0.21 -10.72 -2.54
CA MET A 274 0.47 -9.47 -1.85
C MET A 274 1.92 -9.03 -2.05
N HIS A 275 2.88 -9.91 -1.78
CA HIS A 275 4.29 -9.57 -1.85
C HIS A 275 4.71 -9.15 -3.27
N ASP A 276 4.36 -9.93 -4.29
CA ASP A 276 4.88 -9.75 -5.64
C ASP A 276 4.19 -8.61 -6.40
N SER A 277 2.98 -8.20 -6.00
CA SER A 277 2.19 -7.23 -6.78
C SER A 277 1.09 -6.50 -6.02
N ILE A 278 1.02 -6.65 -4.69
CA ILE A 278 -0.10 -6.24 -3.82
C ILE A 278 -1.44 -6.51 -4.53
N PHE A 279 -1.66 -7.79 -4.78
CA PHE A 279 -2.88 -8.30 -5.40
C PHE A 279 -3.14 -7.83 -6.82
N GLY A 280 -2.09 -7.66 -7.62
CA GLY A 280 -2.22 -7.33 -9.04
C GLY A 280 -2.41 -5.85 -9.32
N THR A 281 -2.37 -5.01 -8.30
CA THR A 281 -2.51 -3.56 -8.45
C THR A 281 -1.23 -2.91 -8.94
N VAL A 282 -0.08 -3.59 -8.89
CA VAL A 282 1.22 -3.03 -9.26
C VAL A 282 2.07 -4.02 -10.04
N GLY A 283 3.11 -3.51 -10.69
CA GLY A 283 4.10 -4.33 -11.39
C GLY A 283 3.53 -5.14 -12.57
N MET A 284 4.23 -6.23 -12.92
CA MET A 284 3.91 -7.07 -14.08
C MET A 284 2.53 -7.71 -13.99
N ALA A 285 2.02 -7.92 -12.78
CA ALA A 285 0.71 -8.52 -12.56
C ALA A 285 -0.44 -7.70 -13.19
N ARG A 286 -0.27 -6.39 -13.41
CA ARG A 286 -1.22 -5.53 -14.15
C ARG A 286 -1.51 -6.03 -15.58
N VAL A 287 -0.53 -6.72 -16.19
CA VAL A 287 -0.63 -7.21 -17.57
C VAL A 287 -0.56 -8.71 -17.66
N THR A 288 0.06 -9.40 -16.69
CA THR A 288 0.22 -10.85 -16.74
C THR A 288 -0.97 -11.61 -16.16
N HIS A 289 -1.80 -11.00 -15.31
CA HIS A 289 -2.82 -11.70 -14.53
C HIS A 289 -2.26 -12.86 -13.68
N SER A 290 -1.04 -12.70 -13.16
CA SER A 290 -0.33 -13.74 -12.38
C SER A 290 -0.29 -13.39 -10.90
N VAL A 291 -0.39 -14.43 -10.04
CA VAL A 291 -0.13 -14.31 -8.58
C VAL A 291 1.29 -13.79 -8.31
N GLY A 292 2.25 -14.19 -9.13
CA GLY A 292 3.63 -13.76 -9.00
C GLY A 292 4.41 -13.84 -10.29
N ASN A 293 5.68 -13.43 -10.27
CA ASN A 293 6.52 -13.31 -11.46
C ASN A 293 7.09 -14.65 -11.90
N LEU A 294 6.22 -15.58 -12.27
CA LEU A 294 6.61 -16.91 -12.73
C LEU A 294 7.39 -16.82 -14.05
N PRO A 295 8.53 -17.51 -14.18
CA PRO A 295 9.31 -17.48 -15.41
C PRO A 295 8.52 -18.13 -16.56
N ALA A 296 8.59 -17.52 -17.75
CA ALA A 296 8.06 -18.09 -18.98
C ALA A 296 8.67 -19.48 -19.16
N PRO A 297 7.87 -20.50 -19.50
CA PRO A 297 8.39 -21.85 -19.55
C PRO A 297 9.28 -22.06 -20.78
N GLY A 298 10.33 -22.87 -20.61
CA GLY A 298 11.09 -23.40 -21.75
C GLY A 298 10.33 -24.47 -22.57
N SER A 299 9.15 -24.91 -22.12
CA SER A 299 8.29 -25.88 -22.81
C SER A 299 6.78 -25.73 -22.49
N ALA A 300 5.93 -26.21 -23.40
CA ALA A 300 4.56 -25.75 -23.69
C ALA A 300 3.40 -26.15 -22.73
N ASN A 301 3.64 -26.41 -21.44
CA ASN A 301 2.60 -26.99 -20.56
C ASN A 301 1.81 -26.01 -19.67
N CYS A 302 1.94 -24.69 -19.86
CA CYS A 302 1.02 -23.71 -19.25
C CYS A 302 0.00 -23.25 -20.30
N SER A 303 -1.22 -22.89 -19.87
CA SER A 303 -2.13 -22.08 -20.69
C SER A 303 -1.74 -20.60 -20.61
N CYS A 304 -0.47 -20.30 -20.93
CA CYS A 304 0.14 -18.99 -20.75
C CYS A 304 0.95 -18.57 -21.97
N LYS A 305 1.15 -17.25 -22.11
CA LYS A 305 1.98 -16.62 -23.14
C LYS A 305 3.29 -16.13 -22.49
N ASP A 306 4.37 -16.13 -23.26
CA ASP A 306 5.60 -15.44 -22.85
C ASP A 306 5.38 -13.94 -22.97
N PHE A 307 5.57 -13.25 -21.86
CA PHE A 307 5.61 -11.81 -21.75
C PHE A 307 6.93 -11.39 -21.12
N HIS A 308 7.92 -11.11 -21.96
CA HIS A 308 9.27 -10.68 -21.57
C HIS A 308 9.97 -11.61 -20.55
N GLY A 309 9.85 -12.91 -20.75
CA GLY A 309 10.43 -13.92 -19.87
C GLY A 309 9.56 -14.28 -18.67
N TYR A 310 8.32 -13.76 -18.59
CA TYR A 310 7.34 -14.08 -17.56
C TYR A 310 6.08 -14.69 -18.17
N ARG A 311 5.34 -15.46 -17.37
CA ARG A 311 4.05 -16.02 -17.78
C ARG A 311 2.96 -14.95 -17.75
N GLN A 312 2.20 -14.83 -18.84
CA GLN A 312 0.99 -14.01 -18.96
C GLN A 312 -0.22 -14.90 -19.26
N TYR A 313 -1.37 -14.56 -18.68
CA TYR A 313 -2.62 -15.30 -18.82
C TYR A 313 -3.75 -14.42 -19.33
N ASP A 314 -4.72 -15.05 -19.97
CA ASP A 314 -5.93 -14.36 -20.46
C ASP A 314 -6.89 -14.00 -19.31
N SER A 315 -6.73 -14.59 -18.12
CA SER A 315 -7.55 -14.29 -16.93
C SER A 315 -6.79 -14.55 -15.63
N TRP A 316 -7.22 -13.90 -14.54
CA TRP A 316 -6.72 -14.14 -13.19
C TRP A 316 -6.91 -15.59 -12.74
N GLU A 317 -8.04 -16.20 -13.07
CA GLU A 317 -8.34 -17.60 -12.72
C GLU A 317 -7.34 -18.58 -13.36
N ALA A 318 -6.93 -18.34 -14.61
CA ALA A 318 -5.89 -19.12 -15.26
C ALA A 318 -4.53 -18.94 -14.57
N GLY A 319 -4.17 -17.69 -14.20
CA GLY A 319 -2.94 -17.42 -13.46
C GLY A 319 -2.93 -18.00 -12.04
N PHE A 320 -4.08 -18.05 -11.36
CA PHE A 320 -4.21 -18.72 -10.07
C PHE A 320 -3.94 -20.21 -10.20
N SER A 321 -4.59 -20.89 -11.16
CA SER A 321 -4.38 -22.32 -11.39
C SER A 321 -2.92 -22.64 -11.71
N ASP A 322 -2.31 -21.88 -12.62
CA ASP A 322 -0.92 -22.13 -13.03
C ASP A 322 0.08 -21.86 -11.89
N TRP A 323 -0.15 -20.86 -11.03
CA TRP A 323 0.72 -20.64 -9.86
C TRP A 323 0.73 -21.84 -8.92
N TYR A 324 -0.43 -22.42 -8.61
CA TYR A 324 -0.49 -23.62 -7.78
C TYR A 324 0.16 -24.83 -8.46
N GLU A 325 -0.05 -25.01 -9.77
CA GLU A 325 0.59 -26.06 -10.56
C GLU A 325 2.12 -25.90 -10.59
N PHE A 326 2.60 -24.68 -10.75
CA PHE A 326 4.02 -24.34 -10.71
C PHE A 326 4.62 -24.69 -9.35
N ILE A 327 3.99 -24.27 -8.24
CA ILE A 327 4.49 -24.58 -6.89
C ILE A 327 4.50 -26.09 -6.65
N GLN A 328 3.46 -26.82 -7.08
CA GLN A 328 3.43 -28.27 -7.00
C GLN A 328 4.58 -28.93 -7.73
N GLN A 329 4.75 -28.59 -9.02
CA GLN A 329 5.71 -29.25 -9.89
C GLN A 329 7.15 -28.89 -9.51
N ARG A 330 7.41 -27.62 -9.19
CA ARG A 330 8.75 -27.10 -8.92
C ARG A 330 9.27 -27.44 -7.52
N TYR A 331 8.39 -27.45 -6.52
CA TYR A 331 8.80 -27.57 -5.11
C TYR A 331 8.22 -28.80 -4.42
N ILE A 332 6.90 -28.94 -4.40
CA ILE A 332 6.25 -29.98 -3.58
C ILE A 332 6.58 -31.39 -4.10
N SER A 333 6.70 -31.58 -5.42
CA SER A 333 7.13 -32.84 -6.03
C SER A 333 8.53 -33.30 -5.58
N LEU A 334 9.35 -32.36 -5.11
CA LEU A 334 10.70 -32.56 -4.58
C LEU A 334 10.74 -32.54 -3.04
N ASN A 335 9.58 -32.60 -2.38
CA ASN A 335 9.43 -32.51 -0.93
C ASN A 335 9.96 -31.17 -0.34
N VAL A 336 9.91 -30.10 -1.13
CA VAL A 336 10.17 -28.72 -0.70
C VAL A 336 8.82 -28.08 -0.42
N THR A 337 8.45 -27.97 0.87
CA THR A 337 7.06 -27.64 1.26
C THR A 337 6.92 -26.43 2.16
N THR A 338 8.02 -25.81 2.60
CA THR A 338 7.94 -24.66 3.51
C THR A 338 8.45 -23.38 2.86
N ILE A 339 7.98 -22.22 3.35
CA ILE A 339 8.32 -20.91 2.76
C ILE A 339 9.82 -20.66 2.75
N GLY A 340 10.50 -20.95 3.85
CA GLY A 340 11.95 -20.80 4.00
C GLY A 340 12.74 -21.59 2.97
N GLN A 341 12.21 -22.71 2.48
CA GLN A 341 12.85 -23.50 1.44
C GLN A 341 12.45 -23.07 0.01
N ILE A 342 11.21 -22.61 -0.18
CA ILE A 342 10.67 -22.21 -1.49
C ILE A 342 11.22 -20.84 -1.93
N VAL A 343 11.16 -19.84 -1.06
CA VAL A 343 11.46 -18.44 -1.38
C VAL A 343 12.87 -18.22 -1.94
N PRO A 344 13.95 -18.87 -1.46
CA PRO A 344 15.28 -18.69 -2.02
C PRO A 344 15.40 -19.04 -3.52
N ASP A 345 14.68 -20.07 -3.98
CA ASP A 345 14.63 -20.42 -5.41
C ASP A 345 13.65 -19.52 -6.16
N TYR A 346 12.47 -19.28 -5.58
CA TYR A 346 11.39 -18.48 -6.17
C TYR A 346 11.79 -17.00 -6.40
N SER A 347 12.54 -16.40 -5.48
CA SER A 347 12.99 -15.02 -5.56
C SER A 347 13.93 -14.80 -6.74
N VAL A 348 13.72 -13.72 -7.49
CA VAL A 348 14.65 -13.27 -8.55
C VAL A 348 15.99 -12.86 -7.95
N SER A 349 15.96 -12.11 -6.83
CA SER A 349 17.17 -11.75 -6.11
C SER A 349 17.74 -12.95 -5.36
N LYS A 350 19.05 -13.15 -5.49
CA LYS A 350 19.82 -14.14 -4.71
C LYS A 350 20.56 -13.51 -3.52
N ASP A 351 20.29 -12.24 -3.23
CA ASP A 351 20.80 -11.56 -2.05
C ASP A 351 20.17 -12.17 -0.76
N PRO A 352 21.00 -12.63 0.20
CA PRO A 352 20.48 -13.28 1.39
C PRO A 352 19.59 -12.40 2.28
N THR A 353 19.81 -11.09 2.27
CA THR A 353 19.03 -10.11 3.04
C THR A 353 17.65 -9.96 2.40
N ILE A 354 17.59 -9.83 1.08
CA ILE A 354 16.33 -9.75 0.33
C ILE A 354 15.51 -11.05 0.50
N ILE A 355 16.16 -12.21 0.39
CA ILE A 355 15.49 -13.51 0.60
C ILE A 355 14.91 -13.62 2.02
N LYS A 356 15.68 -13.27 3.06
CA LYS A 356 15.19 -13.26 4.44
C LYS A 356 14.03 -12.27 4.63
N SER A 357 14.09 -11.13 3.94
CA SER A 357 13.05 -10.10 3.95
C SER A 357 11.74 -10.60 3.35
N PHE A 358 11.82 -11.26 2.20
CA PHE A 358 10.69 -11.92 1.54
C PHE A 358 10.06 -12.94 2.49
N ILE A 359 10.85 -13.90 3.00
CA ILE A 359 10.36 -14.95 3.92
C ILE A 359 9.58 -14.32 5.08
N ARG A 360 10.19 -13.38 5.81
CA ARG A 360 9.55 -12.71 6.95
C ARG A 360 8.27 -11.97 6.57
N THR A 361 8.21 -11.35 5.40
CA THR A 361 7.01 -10.65 4.92
C THR A 361 5.84 -11.61 4.77
N ILE A 362 6.10 -12.76 4.14
CA ILE A 362 5.08 -13.80 3.93
C ILE A 362 4.63 -14.38 5.27
N GLU A 363 5.58 -14.80 6.10
CA GLU A 363 5.34 -15.36 7.43
C GLU A 363 4.49 -14.42 8.30
N SER A 364 4.93 -13.18 8.45
CA SER A 364 4.23 -12.17 9.25
C SER A 364 2.81 -11.92 8.74
N ARG A 365 2.62 -11.85 7.42
CA ARG A 365 1.31 -11.58 6.85
C ARG A 365 0.34 -12.75 7.06
N ILE A 366 0.83 -13.98 6.94
CA ILE A 366 0.06 -15.19 7.22
C ILE A 366 -0.43 -15.18 8.67
N ASP A 367 0.44 -14.88 9.63
CA ASP A 367 0.06 -14.82 11.05
C ASP A 367 -1.03 -13.76 11.29
N VAL A 368 -0.87 -12.57 10.73
CA VAL A 368 -1.87 -11.50 10.86
C VAL A 368 -3.22 -11.94 10.30
N TRP A 369 -3.26 -12.52 9.11
CA TRP A 369 -4.52 -12.94 8.49
C TRP A 369 -5.17 -14.13 9.18
N ARG A 370 -4.41 -15.12 9.64
CA ARG A 370 -4.94 -16.23 10.45
C ARG A 370 -5.59 -15.71 11.74
N ASN A 371 -4.93 -14.76 12.41
CA ASN A 371 -5.47 -14.14 13.60
C ASN A 371 -6.76 -13.35 13.28
N GLN A 372 -6.76 -12.50 12.24
CA GLN A 372 -7.94 -11.73 11.83
C GLN A 372 -9.14 -12.63 11.47
N TYR A 373 -8.89 -13.73 10.76
CA TYR A 373 -9.92 -14.70 10.41
C TYR A 373 -10.50 -15.40 11.65
N THR A 374 -9.63 -15.81 12.58
CA THR A 374 -10.06 -16.48 13.84
C THR A 374 -10.95 -15.57 14.70
N HIS A 375 -10.60 -14.27 14.82
CA HIS A 375 -11.42 -13.33 15.60
C HIS A 375 -12.78 -13.07 14.94
N THR A 376 -12.81 -12.94 13.61
CA THR A 376 -14.06 -12.71 12.86
C THR A 376 -15.02 -13.91 12.97
N THR A 377 -14.49 -15.13 13.02
CA THR A 377 -15.29 -16.36 13.11
C THR A 377 -15.78 -16.66 14.53
N GLN A 378 -15.08 -16.20 15.57
CA GLN A 378 -15.53 -16.33 16.96
C GLN A 378 -16.66 -15.35 17.33
N GLU A 379 -16.62 -14.10 16.84
CA GLU A 379 -17.70 -13.13 17.09
C GLU A 379 -19.01 -13.49 16.37
N GLY A 380 -18.94 -14.21 15.25
CA GLY A 380 -20.11 -14.74 14.53
C GLY A 380 -20.81 -15.95 15.18
N GLY A 381 -20.26 -16.48 16.29
CA GLY A 381 -20.76 -17.69 16.98
C GLY A 381 -21.67 -17.43 18.18
N THR A 382 -21.72 -16.20 18.69
CA THR A 382 -22.65 -15.82 19.77
C THR A 382 -23.84 -15.07 19.19
N SER A 383 -24.97 -15.77 19.06
CA SER A 383 -26.29 -15.16 19.12
C SER A 383 -26.42 -14.42 20.47
N LEU A 384 -25.92 -13.19 20.54
CA LEU A 384 -26.33 -12.26 21.57
C LEU A 384 -27.76 -11.86 21.24
N SER A 385 -28.71 -12.49 21.95
CA SER A 385 -30.10 -12.07 21.93
C SER A 385 -30.18 -10.59 22.26
N LEU A 386 -31.07 -9.89 21.56
CA LEU A 386 -31.33 -8.44 21.63
C LEU A 386 -31.96 -7.98 22.96
N SER A 387 -31.58 -8.57 24.10
CA SER A 387 -32.29 -8.44 25.38
C SER A 387 -31.49 -7.77 26.51
N SER A 388 -30.24 -7.31 26.30
CA SER A 388 -29.41 -6.84 27.42
C SER A 388 -28.72 -5.49 27.23
N LEU A 389 -29.34 -4.56 26.51
CA LEU A 389 -28.92 -3.14 26.46
C LEU A 389 -30.07 -2.20 26.84
N LEU A 390 -30.83 -2.57 27.87
CA LEU A 390 -31.62 -1.65 28.71
C LEU A 390 -31.61 -2.20 30.13
N GLY A 391 -30.71 -1.67 30.96
CA GLY A 391 -30.54 -1.99 32.37
C GLY A 391 -29.47 -1.10 32.99
#